data_AF-A0A925VZT1-F1
#
_entry.id   AF-A0A925VZT1-F1
#
_cell.length_a   1.000
_cell.length_b   1.000
_cell.length_c   1.000
_cell.angle_alpha   90.00
_cell.angle_beta   90.00
_cell.angle_gamma   90.00
#
_symmetry.space_group_name_H-M   'P 1'
#
loop_
_entity.id
_entity.type
_entity.pdbx_description
1 polymer ?
#
loop_
_entity_poly.entity_id
_entity_poly.type
_entity_poly.pdbx_seq_one_letter_code
_entity_poly.pdbx_strand_id
1 'polypeptide(L)'
;MIPRIVDAIMVLVAVELIALLLYRRRTNRGMLMSEAISFLGAGAGLLLALRVLVTNGPFVVFALAMLIALAMHIWHVKQRWL
;
A
#
# COMPACT_ATOMS: atom_id res chain seq x y z
N MET A 1 0.42 22.27 0.56
CA MET A 1 1.73 21.57 0.63
C MET A 1 1.56 20.08 0.92
N ILE A 2 0.86 19.72 2.00
CA ILE A 2 0.63 18.32 2.46
C ILE A 2 0.06 17.39 1.36
N PRO A 3 -0.95 17.79 0.54
CA PRO A 3 -1.46 16.94 -0.55
C PRO A 3 -0.41 16.42 -1.52
N ARG A 4 0.53 17.30 -1.90
CA ARG A 4 1.58 16.98 -2.88
C ARG A 4 2.62 16.02 -2.31
N ILE A 5 2.85 16.09 -1.00
CA ILE A 5 3.72 15.16 -0.29
C ILE A 5 3.08 13.76 -0.27
N VAL A 6 1.78 13.68 0.03
CA VAL A 6 1.05 12.40 0.01
C VAL A 6 1.09 11.78 -1.39
N ASP A 7 0.87 12.57 -2.45
CA ASP A 7 0.99 12.08 -3.83
C ASP A 7 2.41 11.56 -4.13
N ALA A 8 3.45 12.28 -3.72
CA ALA A 8 4.83 11.87 -3.92
C ALA A 8 5.15 10.56 -3.19
N ILE A 9 4.69 10.40 -1.95
CA ILE A 9 4.86 9.14 -1.20
C ILE A 9 4.07 8.01 -1.88
N MET A 10 2.86 8.28 -2.39
CA MET A 10 2.04 7.27 -3.07
C MET A 10 2.72 6.77 -4.35
N VAL A 11 3.34 7.67 -5.12
CA VAL A 11 4.18 7.31 -6.28
C VAL A 11 5.40 6.50 -5.83
N LEU A 12 6.07 6.92 -4.75
CA LEU A 12 7.24 6.20 -4.23
C LEU A 12 6.88 4.77 -3.81
N VAL A 13 5.78 4.56 -3.10
CA VAL A 13 5.28 3.23 -2.71
C VAL A 13 4.94 2.37 -3.93
N ALA A 14 4.34 2.96 -4.97
CA ALA A 14 4.08 2.25 -6.22
C ALA A 14 5.38 1.83 -6.92
N VAL A 15 6.38 2.72 -6.94
CA VAL A 15 7.72 2.43 -7.48
C VAL A 15 8.42 1.35 -6.65
N GLU A 16 8.33 1.41 -5.33
CA GLU A 16 8.91 0.41 -4.42
C GLU A 16 8.30 -0.97 -4.64
N LEU A 17 6.97 -1.05 -4.79
CA LEU A 17 6.29 -2.30 -5.13
C LEU A 17 6.85 -2.85 -6.44
N ILE A 18 6.88 -2.05 -7.51
CA ILE A 18 7.39 -2.48 -8.81
C ILE A 18 8.86 -2.94 -8.71
N ALA A 19 9.70 -2.19 -7.99
CA ALA A 19 11.11 -2.49 -7.80
C ALA A 19 11.30 -3.83 -7.06
N LEU A 20 10.55 -4.09 -5.99
CA LEU A 20 10.62 -5.35 -5.25
C LEU A 20 10.14 -6.55 -6.10
N LEU A 21 9.05 -6.37 -6.86
CA LEU A 21 8.54 -7.41 -7.75
C LEU A 21 9.55 -7.74 -8.86
N LEU A 22 10.16 -6.72 -9.49
CA LEU A 22 11.19 -6.90 -10.51
C LEU A 22 12.48 -7.50 -9.94
N TYR A 23 12.92 -7.02 -8.78
CA TYR A 23 14.12 -7.54 -8.13
C TYR A 23 13.98 -9.02 -7.81
N ARG A 24 12.84 -9.44 -7.23
CA ARG A 24 12.58 -10.84 -6.94
C ARG A 24 12.47 -11.68 -8.21
N ARG A 25 11.80 -11.18 -9.26
CA ARG A 25 11.74 -11.88 -10.56
C ARG A 25 13.13 -12.17 -11.13
N ARG A 26 14.10 -11.28 -10.90
CA ARG A 26 15.48 -11.44 -11.41
C ARG A 26 16.40 -12.26 -10.51
N THR A 27 16.26 -12.13 -9.19
CA THR A 27 17.20 -12.74 -8.24
C THR A 27 16.66 -13.97 -7.52
N ASN A 28 15.34 -14.23 -7.59
CA ASN A 28 14.62 -15.20 -6.74
C ASN A 28 14.88 -15.02 -5.23
N ARG A 29 15.42 -13.86 -4.83
CA ARG A 29 15.75 -13.53 -3.44
C ARG A 29 14.86 -12.38 -2.96
N GLY A 30 14.61 -12.32 -1.66
CA GLY A 30 13.83 -11.26 -1.00
C GLY A 30 12.44 -11.69 -0.54
N MET A 31 11.58 -10.71 -0.27
CA MET A 31 10.22 -10.87 0.27
C MET A 31 9.28 -11.56 -0.72
N LEU A 32 8.37 -12.43 -0.24
CA LEU A 32 7.41 -13.14 -1.10
C LEU A 32 6.56 -12.13 -1.89
N MET A 33 6.25 -12.45 -3.15
CA MET A 33 5.47 -11.55 -4.02
C MET A 33 4.12 -11.20 -3.36
N SER A 34 3.48 -12.20 -2.74
CA SER A 34 2.27 -12.05 -1.94
C SER A 34 2.47 -11.18 -0.69
N GLU A 35 3.66 -11.23 -0.09
CA GLU A 35 3.97 -10.56 1.17
C GLU A 35 4.29 -9.07 0.91
N ALA A 36 4.99 -8.77 -0.19
CA ALA A 36 5.22 -7.42 -0.68
C ALA A 36 3.92 -6.73 -1.10
N ILE A 37 3.04 -7.44 -1.82
CA ILE A 37 1.73 -6.89 -2.23
C ILE A 37 0.84 -6.62 -1.02
N SER A 38 0.76 -7.54 -0.06
CA SER A 38 -0.08 -7.35 1.14
C SER A 38 0.44 -6.24 2.04
N PHE A 39 1.76 -6.13 2.23
CA PHE A 39 2.38 -5.07 3.04
C PHE A 39 2.22 -3.68 2.40
N LEU A 40 2.66 -3.53 1.15
CA LEU A 40 2.59 -2.25 0.45
C LEU A 40 1.16 -1.88 0.07
N GLY A 41 0.30 -2.87 -0.17
CA GLY A 41 -1.13 -2.66 -0.38
C GLY A 41 -1.83 -2.07 0.86
N ALA A 42 -1.47 -2.53 2.06
CA ALA A 42 -1.98 -1.95 3.30
C ALA A 42 -1.53 -0.49 3.46
N GLY A 43 -0.25 -0.20 3.18
CA GLY A 43 0.29 1.16 3.17
C GLY A 43 -0.37 2.07 2.13
N ALA A 44 -0.59 1.57 0.91
CA ALA A 44 -1.24 2.31 -0.17
C ALA A 44 -2.70 2.67 0.18
N GLY A 45 -3.45 1.74 0.79
CA GLY A 45 -4.81 2.02 1.27
C GLY A 45 -4.82 3.12 2.34
N LEU A 46 -3.88 3.09 3.27
CA LEU A 46 -3.73 4.13 4.30
C LEU A 46 -3.37 5.50 3.69
N LEU A 47 -2.43 5.53 2.74
CA LEU A 47 -2.04 6.76 2.03
C LEU A 47 -3.20 7.35 1.22
N LEU A 48 -4.02 6.51 0.61
CA LEU A 48 -5.21 6.94 -0.11
C LEU A 48 -6.27 7.51 0.85
N ALA A 49 -6.47 6.89 2.01
CA ALA A 49 -7.33 7.43 3.06
C ALA A 49 -6.82 8.80 3.56
N LEU A 50 -5.51 8.92 3.81
CA LEU A 50 -4.88 10.19 4.20
C LEU A 50 -5.03 11.24 3.09
N ARG A 51 -4.89 10.86 1.82
CA ARG A 51 -5.07 11.76 0.68
C ARG A 51 -6.48 12.35 0.67
N VAL A 52 -7.50 11.50 0.82
CA VAL A 52 -8.91 11.89 0.87
C VAL A 52 -9.15 12.85 2.03
N LEU A 53 -8.64 12.53 3.22
CA LEU A 53 -8.76 13.36 4.41
C LEU A 53 -8.18 14.77 4.20
N VAL A 54 -6.95 14.87 3.67
CA VAL A 54 -6.28 16.17 3.47
C VAL A 54 -6.93 16.99 2.35
N THR A 55 -7.64 16.36 1.41
CA THR A 55 -8.43 17.07 0.38
C THR A 55 -9.85 17.42 0.76
N ASN A 56 -10.33 17.03 1.95
CA ASN A 56 -11.76 17.03 2.27
C ASN A 56 -12.59 16.28 1.20
N GLY A 57 -12.08 15.13 0.75
CA GLY A 57 -12.75 14.30 -0.24
C GLY A 57 -13.94 13.52 0.37
N PRO A 58 -14.64 12.72 -0.46
CA PRO A 58 -15.84 12.01 -0.01
C PRO A 58 -15.52 10.97 1.06
N PHE A 59 -16.32 10.93 2.13
CA PHE A 59 -16.19 9.94 3.21
C PHE A 59 -16.24 8.50 2.71
N VAL A 60 -17.03 8.22 1.67
CA VAL A 60 -17.13 6.87 1.07
C VAL A 60 -15.78 6.40 0.54
N VAL A 61 -15.00 7.27 -0.11
CA VAL A 61 -13.68 6.91 -0.64
C VAL A 61 -12.69 6.65 0.50
N PHE A 62 -12.76 7.45 1.57
CA PHE A 62 -11.98 7.23 2.79
C PHE A 62 -12.30 5.87 3.43
N ALA A 63 -13.59 5.56 3.61
CA ALA A 63 -14.03 4.29 4.22
C ALA A 63 -13.60 3.08 3.39
N LEU A 64 -13.74 3.15 2.06
CA LEU A 64 -13.27 2.10 1.15
C LEU A 64 -11.75 1.92 1.22
N ALA A 65 -11.00 3.02 1.24
CA ALA A 65 -9.54 2.98 1.36
C ALA A 65 -9.09 2.31 2.67
N MET A 66 -9.77 2.62 3.78
CA MET A 66 -9.53 1.99 5.08
C MET A 66 -9.89 0.50 5.10
N LEU A 67 -11.00 0.10 4.46
CA LEU A 67 -11.38 -1.31 4.33
C LEU A 67 -10.35 -2.10 3.51
N ILE A 68 -9.85 -1.52 2.41
CA ILE A 68 -8.78 -2.12 1.60
C ILE A 68 -7.50 -2.25 2.44
N ALA A 69 -7.12 -1.21 3.19
CA ALA A 69 -5.95 -1.24 4.05
C ALA A 69 -6.06 -2.36 5.09
N LEU A 70 -7.22 -2.50 5.75
CA LEU A 70 -7.51 -3.55 6.72
C LEU A 70 -7.43 -4.95 6.08
N ALA A 71 -8.08 -5.16 4.93
CA ALA A 71 -8.07 -6.45 4.24
C ALA A 71 -6.65 -6.88 3.85
N MET A 72 -5.86 -5.96 3.30
CA MET A 72 -4.45 -6.20 2.97
C MET A 72 -3.61 -6.50 4.22
N HIS A 73 -3.86 -5.79 5.32
CA HIS A 73 -3.14 -6.01 6.57
C HIS A 73 -3.44 -7.38 7.17
N ILE A 74 -4.71 -7.80 7.21
CA ILE A 74 -5.10 -9.14 7.68
C ILE A 74 -4.46 -10.20 6.79
N TRP A 75 -4.44 -10.00 5.46
CA TRP A 75 -3.76 -10.93 4.56
C TRP A 75 -2.26 -11.00 4.85
N HIS A 76 -1.60 -9.87 5.09
CA HIS A 76 -0.18 -9.83 5.44
C HIS A 76 0.10 -10.57 6.75
N VAL A 77 -0.70 -10.33 7.79
CA VAL A 77 -0.61 -11.05 9.07
C VAL A 77 -0.81 -12.55 8.85
N LYS A 78 -1.83 -12.95 8.09
CA LYS A 78 -2.08 -14.36 7.77
C LYS A 78 -0.88 -15.02 7.08
N GLN A 79 -0.16 -14.31 6.21
CA GLN A 79 1.03 -14.83 5.53
C GLN A 79 2.26 -14.96 6.44
N ARG A 80 2.32 -14.20 7.54
CA ARG A 80 3.45 -14.26 8.49
C ARG A 80 3.25 -15.28 9.60
N TRP A 81 2.00 -15.59 9.94
CA TRP A 81 1.64 -16.47 11.06
C TRP A 81 1.36 -17.92 10.65
N LEU A 82 1.25 -18.22 9.35
CA LEU A 82 1.10 -19.56 8.76
C LEU A 82 2.36 -19.91 7.95
#